data_AF-A0A417Y9U1-F1
#
_entry.id   AF-A0A417Y9U1-F1
#
_cell.length_a   1.000
_cell.length_b   1.000
_cell.length_c   1.000
_cell.angle_alpha   90.00
_cell.angle_beta   90.00
_cell.angle_gamma   90.00
#
_symmetry.space_group_name_H-M   'P 1'
#
loop_
_entity.id
_entity.type
_entity.pdbx_description
1 polymer ?
#
loop_
_entity_poly.entity_id
_entity_poly.type
_entity_poly.pdbx_seq_one_letter_code
_entity_poly.pdbx_strand_id
1 'polypeptide(L)'
;MSSHNYKKAILYSQRIMEENCNVAEIENDIIKHLHENNFEVVKKFSDLGYHNRMRTGLNELIKYLMNTGQTIDLVAFYSFDYLGRDKARLNYVVPRIKKYVTRVMLIENQPSLYRNSKLKLQFNQDIWKKII
;
A
#
# COMPACT_ATOMS: atom_id res chain seq x y z
N MET A 1 8.89 4.23 -30.52
CA MET A 1 8.27 3.74 -29.26
C MET A 1 8.95 4.48 -28.11
N SER A 2 8.27 5.44 -27.50
CA SER A 2 8.79 6.11 -26.30
C SER A 2 8.84 5.10 -25.17
N SER A 3 10.05 4.69 -24.77
CA SER A 3 10.30 3.99 -23.51
C SER A 3 9.77 4.86 -22.37
N HIS A 4 8.53 4.60 -21.93
CA HIS A 4 8.02 5.18 -20.71
C HIS A 4 8.76 4.49 -19.58
N ASN A 5 9.72 5.19 -19.01
CA ASN A 5 10.47 4.68 -17.87
C ASN A 5 9.58 4.83 -16.64
N TYR A 6 8.80 3.77 -16.34
CA TYR A 6 7.95 3.74 -15.16
C TYR A 6 8.79 3.81 -13.89
N LYS A 7 8.31 4.57 -12.90
CA LYS A 7 8.91 4.60 -11.56
C LYS A 7 8.57 3.31 -10.83
N LYS A 8 9.50 2.76 -10.07
CA LYS A 8 9.30 1.49 -9.38
C LYS A 8 8.55 1.70 -8.07
N ALA A 9 7.49 0.92 -7.89
CA ALA A 9 6.68 0.93 -6.68
C ALA A 9 6.63 -0.44 -6.01
N ILE A 10 6.46 -0.43 -4.69
CA ILE A 10 6.09 -1.60 -3.89
C ILE A 10 4.71 -1.35 -3.32
N LEU A 11 3.83 -2.36 -3.40
CA LEU A 11 2.55 -2.36 -2.71
C LEU A 11 2.65 -3.20 -1.43
N TYR A 12 2.27 -2.62 -0.30
CA TYR A 12 2.04 -3.33 0.95
C TYR A 12 0.55 -3.31 1.31
N SER A 13 -0.03 -4.47 1.61
CA SER A 13 -1.43 -4.58 2.05
C SER A 13 -1.58 -5.22 3.43
N GLN A 14 -2.22 -4.51 4.36
CA GLN A 14 -2.65 -5.05 5.66
C GLN A 14 -4.06 -5.61 5.53
N ARG A 15 -4.17 -6.92 5.35
CA ARG A 15 -5.43 -7.63 5.08
C ARG A 15 -6.16 -7.96 6.38
N ILE A 16 -7.49 -8.01 6.29
CA ILE A 16 -8.39 -8.55 7.32
C ILE A 16 -8.80 -9.97 6.92
N MET A 17 -9.04 -10.84 7.91
CA MET A 17 -9.50 -12.22 7.67
C MET A 17 -11.00 -12.32 7.39
N GLU A 18 -11.73 -11.21 7.42
CA GLU A 18 -13.20 -11.21 7.30
C GLU A 18 -13.63 -11.62 5.87
N GLU A 19 -14.59 -12.54 5.80
CA GLU A 19 -14.95 -13.34 4.62
C GLU A 19 -15.52 -12.54 3.42
N ASN A 20 -15.78 -11.24 3.58
CA ASN A 20 -16.55 -10.45 2.61
C ASN A 20 -15.74 -9.44 1.79
N CYS A 21 -14.41 -9.49 1.83
CA CYS A 21 -13.58 -8.53 1.11
C CYS A 21 -12.88 -9.17 -0.11
N ASN A 22 -13.17 -8.69 -1.32
CA ASN A 22 -12.48 -9.11 -2.53
C ASN A 22 -11.09 -8.45 -2.61
N VAL A 23 -10.12 -9.02 -1.87
CA VAL A 23 -8.75 -8.51 -1.77
C VAL A 23 -8.08 -8.36 -3.12
N ALA A 24 -8.29 -9.32 -4.03
CA ALA A 24 -7.65 -9.31 -5.34
C ALA A 24 -8.16 -8.15 -6.22
N GLU A 25 -9.47 -7.91 -6.24
CA GLU A 25 -10.07 -6.79 -6.98
C GLU A 25 -9.54 -5.45 -6.48
N ILE A 26 -9.51 -5.24 -5.16
CA ILE A 26 -8.99 -4.00 -4.58
C ILE A 26 -7.50 -3.80 -4.89
N GLU A 27 -6.67 -4.84 -4.74
CA GLU A 27 -5.26 -4.73 -5.10
C GLU A 27 -5.07 -4.42 -6.58
N ASN A 28 -5.89 -5.00 -7.47
CA ASN A 28 -5.83 -4.73 -8.90
C ASN A 28 -6.20 -3.28 -9.23
N ASP A 29 -7.23 -2.72 -8.57
CA ASP A 29 -7.61 -1.32 -8.75
C ASP A 29 -6.51 -0.37 -8.28
N ILE A 30 -5.85 -0.70 -7.15
CA ILE A 30 -4.70 0.06 -6.66
C ILE A 30 -3.54 -0.01 -7.66
N ILE A 31 -3.21 -1.20 -8.17
CA ILE A 31 -2.13 -1.39 -9.14
C ILE A 31 -2.43 -0.61 -10.43
N LYS A 32 -3.66 -0.69 -10.92
CA LYS A 32 -4.10 0.06 -12.10
C LYS A 32 -3.94 1.56 -11.88
N HIS A 33 -4.37 2.08 -10.72
CA HIS A 33 -4.22 3.49 -10.39
C HIS A 33 -2.75 3.92 -10.33
N LEU A 34 -1.87 3.11 -9.71
CA LEU A 34 -0.43 3.39 -9.67
C LEU A 34 0.16 3.42 -11.08
N HIS A 35 -0.23 2.47 -11.93
CA HIS A 35 0.22 2.39 -13.32
C HIS A 35 -0.22 3.62 -14.13
N GLU A 36 -1.48 4.05 -13.99
CA GLU A 36 -1.99 5.30 -14.59
C GLU A 36 -1.23 6.55 -14.13
N ASN A 37 -0.56 6.47 -12.98
CA ASN A 37 0.29 7.54 -12.42
C ASN A 37 1.80 7.32 -12.66
N ASN A 38 2.16 6.52 -13.66
CA ASN A 38 3.55 6.20 -14.05
C ASN A 38 4.35 5.44 -12.98
N PHE A 39 3.69 4.62 -12.16
CA PHE A 39 4.33 3.70 -11.23
C PHE A 39 4.08 2.24 -11.60
N GLU A 40 5.15 1.47 -11.78
CA GLU A 40 5.08 0.01 -11.97
C GLU A 40 5.27 -0.68 -10.62
N VAL A 41 4.30 -1.50 -10.22
CA VAL A 41 4.41 -2.31 -8.99
C VAL A 41 5.31 -3.51 -9.24
N VAL A 42 6.57 -3.42 -8.80
CA VAL A 42 7.58 -4.47 -9.01
C VAL A 42 7.54 -5.56 -7.94
N LYS A 43 6.91 -5.29 -6.80
CA LYS A 43 6.75 -6.26 -5.72
C LYS A 43 5.55 -5.95 -4.84
N LYS A 44 4.94 -7.01 -4.29
CA LYS A 44 3.84 -6.94 -3.32
C LYS A 44 4.23 -7.62 -2.01
N PHE A 45 3.86 -7.02 -0.89
CA PHE A 45 3.96 -7.59 0.44
C PHE A 45 2.60 -7.49 1.12
N SER A 46 2.31 -8.41 2.03
CA SER A 46 1.05 -8.36 2.77
C SER A 46 1.18 -9.01 4.13
N ASP A 47 0.39 -8.54 5.08
CA ASP A 47 0.18 -9.17 6.37
C ASP A 47 -1.30 -9.52 6.54
N LEU A 48 -1.58 -10.67 7.19
CA LEU A 48 -2.94 -11.16 7.43
C LEU A 48 -3.34 -10.98 8.90
N GLY A 49 -4.44 -10.27 9.13
CA GLY A 49 -5.05 -10.08 10.44
C GLY A 49 -4.26 -9.15 11.38
N TYR A 50 -4.92 -8.68 12.45
CA TYR A 50 -4.29 -7.84 13.49
C TYR A 50 -3.67 -8.66 14.62
N HIS A 51 -3.99 -9.96 14.72
CA HIS A 51 -3.45 -10.83 15.75
C HIS A 51 -1.98 -11.19 15.49
N ASN A 52 -1.54 -11.18 14.22
CA ASN A 52 -0.13 -11.33 13.91
C ASN A 52 0.63 -10.03 14.22
N ARG A 53 1.11 -9.92 15.46
CA ARG A 53 1.93 -8.80 15.93
C ARG A 53 3.32 -8.75 15.28
N MET A 54 3.78 -9.85 14.67
CA MET A 54 5.11 -9.92 14.07
C MET A 54 5.21 -9.19 12.73
N ARG A 55 4.09 -8.99 12.02
CA ARG A 55 4.04 -8.26 10.73
C ARG A 55 5.15 -8.70 9.78
N THR A 56 5.17 -9.99 9.47
CA THR A 56 6.24 -10.61 8.69
C THR A 56 6.34 -9.97 7.30
N GLY A 57 5.21 -9.63 6.68
CA GLY A 57 5.18 -8.93 5.38
C GLY A 57 5.87 -7.57 5.45
N LEU A 58 5.60 -6.79 6.49
CA LEU A 58 6.22 -5.47 6.68
C LEU A 58 7.73 -5.57 6.93
N ASN A 59 8.15 -6.55 7.73
CA ASN A 59 9.57 -6.77 8.01
C ASN A 59 10.32 -7.23 6.75
N GLU A 60 9.72 -8.11 5.95
CA GLU A 60 10.30 -8.56 4.69
C GLU A 60 10.35 -7.42 3.66
N LEU A 61 9.40 -6.49 3.65
CA LEU A 61 9.47 -5.27 2.86
C LEU A 61 10.70 -4.44 3.24
N ILE A 62 10.93 -4.19 4.52
CA ILE A 62 12.08 -3.41 4.99
C ILE A 62 13.39 -4.12 4.64
N LYS A 63 13.47 -5.44 4.86
CA LYS A 63 14.65 -6.23 4.46
C LYS A 63 14.88 -6.16 2.95
N TYR A 64 13.84 -6.23 2.14
CA TYR A 64 13.96 -6.10 0.70
C TYR A 64 14.51 -4.73 0.31
N LEU A 65 14.00 -3.64 0.89
CA LEU A 65 14.51 -2.29 0.65
C LEU A 65 15.97 -2.11 1.05
N MET A 66 16.43 -2.77 2.11
CA MET A 66 17.83 -2.73 2.56
C MET A 66 18.79 -3.47 1.64
N ASN A 67 18.32 -4.52 0.97
CA ASN A 67 19.18 -5.45 0.23
C ASN A 67 18.98 -5.39 -1.28
N THR A 68 17.99 -4.64 -1.76
CA THR A 68 17.76 -4.47 -3.19
C THR A 68 18.81 -3.53 -3.77
N GLY A 69 19.44 -3.93 -4.89
CA GLY A 69 20.25 -3.04 -5.72
C GLY A 69 19.41 -2.14 -6.64
N GLN A 70 18.08 -2.27 -6.60
CA GLN A 70 17.18 -1.48 -7.43
C GLN A 70 16.71 -0.22 -6.71
N THR A 71 16.67 0.91 -7.41
CA THR A 71 16.01 2.11 -6.91
C THR A 71 14.50 1.88 -6.85
N ILE A 72 13.91 2.10 -5.67
CA ILE A 72 12.46 2.05 -5.45
C ILE A 72 11.98 3.49 -5.19
N ASP A 73 11.12 4.01 -6.07
CA ASP A 73 10.61 5.38 -5.98
C ASP A 73 9.48 5.51 -4.95
N LEU A 74 8.66 4.47 -4.81
CA LEU A 74 7.42 4.51 -4.04
C LEU A 74 7.19 3.25 -3.22
N VAL A 75 6.76 3.42 -1.96
CA VAL A 75 6.04 2.39 -1.22
C VAL A 75 4.61 2.86 -0.98
N ALA A 76 3.65 2.11 -1.52
CA ALA A 76 2.22 2.33 -1.32
C ALA A 76 1.70 1.37 -0.25
N PHE A 77 1.12 1.95 0.81
CA PHE A 77 0.49 1.22 1.90
C PHE A 77 -1.02 1.24 1.73
N TYR A 78 -1.64 0.07 1.79
CA TYR A 78 -3.08 -0.05 1.88
C TYR A 78 -3.45 -0.85 3.13
N SER A 79 -4.39 -0.31 3.91
CA SER A 79 -4.96 -1.04 5.04
C SER A 79 -6.43 -1.31 4.76
N PHE A 80 -6.82 -2.57 4.92
CA PHE A 80 -8.23 -2.94 4.96
C PHE A 80 -8.90 -2.52 6.29
N ASP A 81 -8.13 -1.95 7.24
CA ASP A 81 -8.66 -1.33 8.45
C ASP A 81 -9.24 0.05 8.18
N TYR A 82 -10.56 0.21 8.29
CA TYR A 82 -11.18 1.54 8.29
C TYR A 82 -11.05 2.25 9.64
N LEU A 83 -10.73 1.53 10.73
CA LEU A 83 -10.56 2.11 12.07
C LEU A 83 -9.19 2.78 12.26
N GLY A 84 -8.31 2.71 11.27
CA GLY A 84 -7.02 3.40 11.30
C GLY A 84 -6.03 2.86 12.33
N ARG A 85 -6.22 1.66 12.88
CA ARG A 85 -5.28 1.08 13.88
C ARG A 85 -3.90 0.86 13.27
N ASP A 86 -3.85 0.62 11.97
CA ASP A 86 -2.59 0.44 11.24
C ASP A 86 -1.82 1.77 11.06
N LYS A 87 -2.51 2.92 11.08
CA LYS A 87 -1.91 4.25 10.88
C LYS A 87 -0.88 4.60 11.94
N ALA A 88 -1.16 4.29 13.21
CA ALA A 88 -0.23 4.51 14.31
C ALA A 88 1.08 3.72 14.13
N ARG A 89 0.98 2.49 13.62
CA ARG A 89 2.17 1.66 13.33
C ARG A 89 2.94 2.17 12.12
N LEU A 90 2.23 2.62 11.09
CA LEU A 90 2.84 3.24 9.92
C LEU A 90 3.65 4.47 10.31
N ASN A 91 3.18 5.30 11.24
CA ASN A 91 3.96 6.44 11.74
C ASN A 91 5.33 6.04 12.33
N TYR A 92 5.45 4.84 12.92
CA TYR A 92 6.72 4.36 13.48
C TYR A 92 7.67 3.81 12.40
N VAL A 93 7.15 3.15 11.36
CA VAL A 93 7.97 2.47 10.35
C VAL A 93 8.29 3.35 9.13
N VAL A 94 7.43 4.33 8.82
CA VAL A 94 7.63 5.27 7.69
C VAL A 94 9.00 5.96 7.73
N PRO A 95 9.52 6.46 8.87
CA PRO A 95 10.86 7.05 8.92
C PRO A 95 11.97 6.08 8.52
N ARG A 96 11.82 4.78 8.79
CA ARG A 96 12.80 3.76 8.38
C ARG A 96 12.73 3.49 6.89
N ILE A 97 11.53 3.48 6.33
CA ILE A 97 11.29 3.23 4.90
C ILE A 97 11.76 4.40 4.05
N LYS A 98 11.54 5.64 4.48
CA LYS A 98 12.02 6.86 3.80
C LYS A 98 13.54 6.95 3.64
N LYS A 99 14.31 6.12 4.35
CA LYS A 99 15.76 5.99 4.12
C LYS A 99 16.11 5.33 2.77
N TYR A 100 15.17 4.56 2.21
CA TYR A 100 15.40 3.73 1.02
C TYR A 100 14.55 4.13 -0.18
N VAL A 101 13.52 4.95 0.02
CA VAL A 101 12.55 5.31 -1.05
C VAL A 101 12.26 6.79 -1.06
N THR A 102 11.98 7.33 -2.25
CA THR A 102 11.68 8.77 -2.43
C THR A 102 10.32 9.16 -1.86
N ARG A 103 9.33 8.27 -1.96
CA ARG A 103 7.95 8.57 -1.56
C ARG A 103 7.33 7.39 -0.80
N VAL A 104 6.54 7.75 0.21
CA VAL A 104 5.59 6.84 0.84
C VAL A 104 4.18 7.38 0.61
N MET A 105 3.26 6.49 0.25
CA MET A 105 1.86 6.80 -0.02
C MET A 105 0.99 5.93 0.89
N LEU A 106 0.03 6.55 1.56
CA LEU A 106 -0.99 5.85 2.35
C LEU A 106 -2.30 5.90 1.56
N ILE A 107 -2.85 4.74 1.25
CA ILE A 107 -4.14 4.54 0.61
C ILE A 107 -5.13 4.23 1.73
N GLU A 108 -6.03 5.16 2.04
CA GLU A 108 -7.05 5.00 3.08
C GLU A 108 -8.37 4.50 2.47
N ASN A 109 -9.04 3.59 3.17
CA ASN A 109 -10.36 3.10 2.77
C ASN A 109 -11.46 4.00 3.36
N GLN A 110 -12.53 4.30 2.63
CA GLN A 110 -13.65 5.07 3.15
C GLN A 110 -14.68 4.17 3.87
N PRO A 111 -15.18 4.56 5.06
CA PRO A 111 -16.16 3.76 5.83
C PRO A 111 -17.48 3.47 5.09
N SER A 112 -17.83 4.27 4.07
CA SER A 112 -19.07 4.15 3.28
C SER A 112 -19.17 2.85 2.46
N LEU A 113 -18.10 2.07 2.36
CA LEU A 113 -17.96 0.95 1.42
C LEU A 113 -18.42 -0.42 1.95
N TYR A 114 -18.76 -0.52 3.24
CA TYR A 114 -19.03 -1.80 3.91
C TYR A 114 -20.51 -2.09 4.21
N ARG A 115 -21.47 -1.24 3.79
CA ARG A 115 -22.88 -1.46 4.15
C ARG A 115 -23.67 -2.39 3.23
N ASN A 116 -23.24 -2.57 1.97
CA ASN A 116 -23.71 -3.60 1.01
C ASN A 116 -22.78 -3.52 -0.21
N SER A 117 -22.04 -4.59 -0.51
CA SER A 117 -20.87 -4.63 -1.38
C SER A 117 -21.09 -4.14 -2.82
N LYS A 118 -20.74 -2.87 -3.06
CA LYS A 118 -20.13 -2.39 -4.31
C LYS A 118 -19.05 -1.40 -3.89
N LEU A 119 -17.82 -1.90 -3.74
CA LEU A 119 -16.63 -1.12 -3.42
C LEU A 119 -16.41 -0.07 -4.52
N LYS A 120 -17.03 1.11 -4.37
CA LYS A 120 -16.61 2.31 -5.08
C LYS A 120 -15.38 2.85 -4.36
N LEU A 121 -14.18 2.43 -4.77
CA LEU A 121 -12.96 3.17 -4.42
C LEU A 121 -13.17 4.62 -4.89
N GLN A 122 -13.56 5.52 -3.98
CA GLN A 122 -13.54 6.94 -4.25
C GLN A 122 -12.08 7.37 -4.17
N PHE A 123 -11.45 7.39 -5.34
CA PHE A 123 -10.17 8.07 -5.56
C PHE A 123 -10.38 9.57 -5.41
N ASN A 124 -10.66 10.04 -4.19
CA ASN A 124 -10.63 11.45 -3.90
C ASN A 124 -9.18 11.88 -4.05
N GLN A 125 -8.92 12.82 -4.98
CA GLN A 125 -7.60 13.37 -5.21
C GLN A 125 -6.99 13.98 -3.93
N ASP A 126 -7.83 14.25 -2.92
CA ASP A 126 -7.49 14.80 -1.61
C ASP A 126 -7.11 13.77 -0.51
N ILE A 127 -7.26 12.45 -0.75
CA ILE A 127 -6.88 11.41 0.24
C ILE A 127 -5.40 11.03 0.13
N TRP A 128 -4.70 11.52 -0.89
CA TRP A 128 -3.27 11.34 -1.06
C TRP A 128 -2.49 12.32 -0.18
N LYS A 129 -2.53 12.13 1.13
CA LYS A 129 -1.60 12.85 2.01
C LYS A 129 -0.18 12.37 1.72
N LYS A 130 0.53 13.14 0.89
CA LYS A 130 1.98 13.09 0.77
C LYS A 130 2.53 13.49 2.13
N ILE A 131 2.94 12.50 2.93
CA ILE A 131 3.73 12.80 4.13
C ILE A 131 5.12 13.13 3.59
N ILE A 132 5.40 14.43 3.42
CA ILE A 132 6.73 14.96 3.06
C ILE A 132 7.77 14.42 4.04
#